data_AF-T0LS65-F1
#
_entry.id   AF-T0LS65-F1
#
_cell.length_a   1.000
_cell.length_b   1.000
_cell.length_c   1.000
_cell.angle_alpha   90.00
_cell.angle_beta   90.00
_cell.angle_gamma   90.00
#
_symmetry.space_group_name_H-M   'P 1'
#
loop_
_entity.id
_entity.type
_entity.pdbx_description
1 polymer ?
#
loop_
_entity_poly.entity_id
_entity_poly.type
_entity_poly.pdbx_seq_one_letter_code
_entity_poly.pdbx_strand_id
1 'polypeptide(L)'
;MDDISTFSTGRKHGLLRFWVLNLLTQKQLNGSEIIKEIESNSMGWWKPSPGSIYPLLSKLEEDKLVVRNDDNRYIITDDGRKIVEKHFQRVRHFYNQTNPDDVKSVLENIHSELMFILDSDKPFEGIEEEIQKIENKLNEIKKRLIR
;
A
#
# COMPACT_ATOMS: atom_id res chain seq x y z
N MET A 1 17.66 20.45 10.59
CA MET A 1 16.49 20.48 9.69
C MET A 1 16.83 19.43 8.68
N ASP A 2 16.55 18.19 9.06
CA ASP A 2 17.22 17.02 8.52
C ASP A 2 16.22 16.29 7.62
N ASP A 3 16.68 16.04 6.41
CA ASP A 3 15.93 15.58 5.25
C ASP A 3 15.28 14.21 5.50
N ILE A 4 13.94 14.18 5.51
CA ILE A 4 13.11 12.99 5.70
C ILE A 4 13.06 12.14 4.39
N SER A 5 13.70 12.58 3.30
CA SER A 5 13.59 11.91 1.99
C SER A 5 14.26 10.52 1.89
N THR A 6 15.16 10.14 2.81
CA THR A 6 16.07 9.03 2.55
C THR A 6 15.60 7.62 2.99
N PHE A 7 14.42 7.46 3.60
CA PHE A 7 13.97 6.15 4.12
C PHE A 7 12.90 5.41 3.28
N SER A 8 12.41 5.96 2.17
CA SER A 8 11.12 5.51 1.59
C SER A 8 11.17 4.58 0.37
N THR A 9 12.28 4.45 -0.36
CA THR A 9 12.27 3.83 -1.70
C THR A 9 11.92 2.32 -1.66
N GLY A 10 12.47 1.56 -0.71
CA GLY A 10 12.27 0.10 -0.65
C GLY A 10 10.85 -0.35 -0.25
N ARG A 11 10.14 0.43 0.59
CA ARG A 11 8.78 0.11 1.05
C ARG A 11 7.70 0.55 0.06
N LYS A 12 7.89 1.69 -0.61
CA LYS A 12 6.99 2.20 -1.68
C LYS A 12 6.82 1.21 -2.82
N HIS A 13 7.89 0.55 -3.24
CA HIS A 13 7.84 -0.47 -4.31
C HIS A 13 7.11 -1.75 -3.90
N GLY A 14 7.19 -2.14 -2.62
CA GLY A 14 6.51 -3.33 -2.11
C GLY A 14 4.98 -3.20 -2.12
N LEU A 15 4.47 -2.02 -1.76
CA LEU A 15 3.03 -1.74 -1.74
C LEU A 15 2.44 -1.62 -3.16
N LEU A 16 3.08 -0.85 -4.05
CA LEU A 16 2.60 -0.71 -5.42
C LEU A 16 2.54 -2.06 -6.15
N ARG A 17 3.56 -2.91 -5.97
CA ARG A 17 3.58 -4.28 -6.49
C ARG A 17 2.38 -5.10 -6.02
N PHE A 18 2.06 -5.05 -4.73
CA PHE A 18 0.92 -5.77 -4.17
C PHE A 18 -0.40 -5.28 -4.75
N TRP A 19 -0.60 -3.96 -4.85
CA TRP A 19 -1.81 -3.37 -5.43
C TRP A 19 -2.04 -3.79 -6.88
N VAL A 20 -0.99 -3.74 -7.71
CA VAL A 20 -1.06 -4.16 -9.11
C VAL A 20 -1.44 -5.64 -9.21
N LEU A 21 -0.75 -6.52 -8.48
CA LEU A 21 -1.08 -7.95 -8.49
C LEU A 21 -2.48 -8.21 -7.97
N ASN A 22 -2.91 -7.54 -6.89
CA ASN A 22 -4.23 -7.69 -6.32
C ASN A 22 -5.34 -7.29 -7.30
N LEU A 23 -5.19 -6.16 -8.01
CA LEU A 23 -6.13 -5.76 -9.08
C LEU A 23 -6.23 -6.83 -10.17
N LEU A 24 -5.09 -7.37 -10.59
CA LEU A 24 -5.04 -8.41 -11.62
C LEU A 24 -5.59 -9.76 -11.17
N THR A 25 -5.81 -9.98 -9.86
CA THR A 25 -6.57 -11.16 -9.40
C THR A 25 -8.05 -11.09 -9.75
N GLN A 26 -8.58 -9.87 -9.90
CA GLN A 26 -10.01 -9.59 -10.07
C GLN A 26 -10.38 -9.48 -11.56
N LYS A 27 -9.54 -8.82 -12.36
CA LYS A 27 -9.78 -8.58 -13.78
C LYS A 27 -8.47 -8.37 -14.53
N GLN A 28 -8.45 -8.77 -15.80
CA GLN A 28 -7.37 -8.43 -16.72
C GLN A 28 -7.43 -6.94 -17.07
N LEU A 29 -6.28 -6.26 -17.07
CA LEU A 29 -6.18 -4.80 -17.26
C LEU A 29 -4.92 -4.43 -18.04
N ASN A 30 -4.96 -3.39 -18.86
CA ASN A 30 -3.76 -2.75 -19.41
C ASN A 30 -3.14 -1.75 -18.41
N GLY A 31 -1.93 -1.28 -18.69
CA GLY A 31 -1.20 -0.38 -17.78
C GLY A 31 -1.95 0.92 -17.44
N SER A 32 -2.66 1.49 -18.41
CA SER A 32 -3.44 2.71 -18.19
C SER A 32 -4.71 2.47 -17.36
N GLU A 33 -5.35 1.31 -17.53
CA GLU A 33 -6.49 0.89 -16.71
C GLU A 33 -6.04 0.64 -15.27
N ILE A 34 -4.88 0.00 -15.05
CA ILE A 34 -4.31 -0.20 -13.72
C ILE A 34 -4.10 1.14 -12.98
N ILE A 35 -3.54 2.15 -13.67
CA ILE A 35 -3.36 3.49 -13.09
C ILE A 35 -4.72 4.08 -12.65
N LYS A 36 -5.74 3.99 -13.51
CA LYS A 36 -7.09 4.51 -13.23
C LYS A 36 -7.78 3.76 -12.11
N GLU A 37 -7.63 2.44 -12.04
CA GLU A 37 -8.21 1.61 -10.99
C GLU A 37 -7.57 1.87 -9.63
N ILE A 38 -6.25 2.07 -9.58
CA ILE A 38 -5.56 2.49 -8.35
C ILE A 38 -6.04 3.88 -7.92
N GLU A 39 -6.17 4.83 -8.84
CA GLU A 39 -6.74 6.16 -8.56
C GLU A 39 -8.19 6.08 -8.07
N SER A 40 -9.03 5.25 -8.67
CA SER A 40 -10.43 5.08 -8.28
C SER A 40 -10.57 4.40 -6.91
N ASN A 41 -9.84 3.31 -6.67
CA ASN A 41 -9.89 2.58 -5.39
C ASN A 41 -9.28 3.38 -4.24
N SER A 42 -8.37 4.30 -4.56
CA SER A 42 -7.86 5.31 -3.64
C SER A 42 -8.73 6.57 -3.64
N MET A 43 -10.00 6.55 -4.04
CA MET A 43 -10.89 7.72 -4.02
C MET A 43 -10.26 9.02 -4.57
N GLY A 44 -9.36 8.90 -5.55
CA GLY A 44 -8.62 10.00 -6.17
C GLY A 44 -7.39 10.52 -5.41
N TRP A 45 -7.08 10.05 -4.20
CA TRP A 45 -5.96 10.54 -3.40
C TRP A 45 -4.60 9.96 -3.83
N TRP A 46 -4.53 8.86 -4.59
CA TRP A 46 -3.27 8.37 -5.15
C TRP A 46 -3.36 7.94 -6.60
N LYS A 47 -2.53 8.54 -7.45
CA LYS A 47 -2.38 8.15 -8.86
C LYS A 47 -0.93 7.78 -9.13
N PRO A 48 -0.59 6.49 -9.29
CA PRO A 48 0.77 6.10 -9.61
C PRO A 48 1.15 6.62 -11.01
N SER A 49 2.39 7.05 -11.17
CA SER A 49 2.87 7.56 -12.45
C SER A 49 3.09 6.41 -13.45
N PRO A 50 3.01 6.68 -14.77
CA PRO A 50 3.47 5.74 -15.78
C PRO A 50 4.89 5.21 -15.51
N GLY A 51 5.79 6.07 -15.04
CA GLY A 51 7.18 5.72 -14.73
C GLY A 51 7.34 4.74 -13.55
N SER A 52 6.37 4.62 -12.66
CA SER A 52 6.38 3.59 -11.61
C SER A 52 5.64 2.31 -12.04
N ILE A 53 4.63 2.42 -12.92
CA ILE A 53 3.80 1.29 -13.35
C ILE A 53 4.45 0.44 -14.44
N TYR A 54 4.93 1.05 -15.52
CA TYR A 54 5.40 0.27 -16.67
C TYR A 54 6.67 -0.53 -16.35
N PRO A 55 7.70 0.01 -15.66
CA PRO A 55 8.85 -0.78 -15.25
C PRO A 55 8.46 -1.92 -14.28
N LEU A 56 7.49 -1.68 -13.40
CA LEU A 56 6.97 -2.72 -12.51
C LEU A 56 6.27 -3.82 -13.30
N LEU A 57 5.43 -3.50 -14.29
CA LEU A 57 4.75 -4.48 -15.12
C LEU A 57 5.74 -5.34 -15.92
N SER A 58 6.76 -4.70 -16.53
CA SER A 58 7.86 -5.44 -17.17
C SER A 58 8.53 -6.40 -16.20
N LYS A 59 8.80 -5.94 -14.97
CA LYS A 59 9.42 -6.80 -13.95
C LYS A 59 8.52 -7.96 -13.52
N LEU A 60 7.21 -7.73 -13.41
CA LEU A 60 6.25 -8.79 -13.09
C LEU A 60 6.13 -9.84 -14.20
N GLU A 61 6.24 -9.43 -15.47
CA GLU A 61 6.31 -10.36 -16.61
C GLU A 61 7.62 -11.17 -16.59
N GLU A 62 8.77 -10.52 -16.38
CA GLU A 62 10.07 -11.18 -16.24
C GLU A 62 10.06 -12.23 -15.11
N ASP A 63 9.44 -11.88 -13.98
CA ASP A 63 9.29 -12.76 -12.81
C ASP A 63 8.17 -13.81 -13.00
N LYS A 64 7.50 -13.83 -14.16
CA LYS A 64 6.40 -14.76 -14.53
C LYS A 64 5.19 -14.69 -13.59
N LEU A 65 4.98 -13.55 -12.96
CA LEU A 65 3.86 -13.30 -12.04
C LEU A 65 2.61 -12.81 -12.78
N VAL A 66 2.81 -12.25 -13.97
CA VAL A 66 1.75 -11.87 -14.90
C VAL A 66 2.17 -12.27 -16.31
N VAL A 67 1.21 -12.37 -17.22
CA VAL A 67 1.42 -12.50 -18.66
C VAL A 67 0.62 -11.43 -19.39
N ARG A 68 1.12 -10.94 -20.51
CA ARG A 68 0.40 -10.01 -21.37
C ARG A 68 -0.26 -10.74 -22.54
N ASN A 69 -1.54 -10.46 -22.78
CA ASN A 69 -2.27 -10.99 -23.92
C ASN A 69 -2.12 -10.10 -25.18
N ASP A 70 -2.72 -10.51 -26.29
CA ASP A 70 -2.65 -9.80 -27.57
C ASP A 70 -3.25 -8.39 -27.54
N ASP A 71 -4.20 -8.15 -26.62
CA ASP A 71 -4.81 -6.83 -26.37
C ASP A 71 -3.98 -5.93 -25.45
N ASN A 72 -2.74 -6.31 -25.13
CA ASN A 72 -1.86 -5.64 -24.17
C ASN A 72 -2.43 -5.55 -22.74
N ARG A 73 -3.29 -6.50 -22.37
CA ARG A 73 -3.84 -6.61 -21.02
C ARG A 73 -3.04 -7.66 -20.24
N TYR A 74 -2.76 -7.34 -19.00
CA TYR A 74 -2.04 -8.21 -18.07
C TYR A 74 -3.03 -9.15 -17.40
N ILE A 75 -2.62 -10.40 -17.26
CA ILE A 75 -3.35 -11.49 -16.63
C ILE A 75 -2.44 -12.06 -15.54
N ILE A 76 -2.93 -12.19 -14.31
CA ILE A 76 -2.14 -12.76 -13.23
C ILE A 76 -1.94 -14.27 -13.43
N THR A 77 -0.73 -14.76 -13.16
CA THR A 77 -0.44 -16.21 -13.15
C THR A 77 -0.73 -16.82 -11.78
N ASP A 78 -0.70 -18.15 -11.69
CA ASP A 78 -0.83 -18.85 -10.40
C ASP A 78 0.29 -18.45 -9.42
N ASP A 79 1.51 -18.22 -9.90
CA ASP A 79 2.61 -17.75 -9.06
C ASP A 79 2.38 -16.31 -8.59
N GLY A 80 1.83 -15.44 -9.45
CA GLY A 80 1.37 -14.11 -9.05
C GLY A 80 0.29 -14.16 -7.96
N ARG A 81 -0.69 -15.06 -8.09
CA ARG A 81 -1.73 -15.27 -7.06
C ARG A 81 -1.13 -15.73 -5.73
N LYS A 82 -0.14 -16.62 -5.75
CA LYS A 82 0.58 -17.05 -4.53
C LYS A 82 1.29 -15.89 -3.82
N ILE A 83 1.80 -14.90 -4.55
CA ILE A 83 2.42 -13.70 -3.93
C ILE A 83 1.37 -12.87 -3.19
N VAL A 84 0.20 -12.66 -3.80
CA VAL A 84 -0.92 -11.95 -3.17
C VAL A 84 -1.40 -12.70 -1.94
N GLU A 85 -1.61 -14.01 -2.06
CA GLU A 85 -2.04 -14.86 -0.94
C GLU A 85 -1.01 -14.87 0.19
N LYS A 86 0.29 -15.01 -0.10
CA LYS A 86 1.35 -14.89 0.93
C LYS A 86 1.38 -13.52 1.58
N HIS A 87 1.07 -12.46 0.84
CA HIS A 87 0.97 -11.13 1.43
C HIS A 87 -0.21 -11.05 2.41
N PHE A 88 -1.40 -11.51 2.00
CA PHE A 88 -2.55 -11.59 2.90
C PHE A 88 -2.33 -12.53 4.09
N GLN A 89 -1.64 -13.65 3.89
CA GLN A 89 -1.27 -14.57 4.97
C GLN A 89 -0.27 -13.93 5.92
N ARG A 90 0.74 -13.18 5.45
CA ARG A 90 1.63 -12.42 6.33
C ARG A 90 0.88 -11.36 7.12
N VAL A 91 0.01 -10.61 6.46
CA VAL A 91 -0.83 -9.59 7.11
C VAL A 91 -1.73 -10.27 8.14
N ARG A 92 -2.46 -11.34 7.77
CA ARG A 92 -3.34 -12.10 8.66
C ARG A 92 -2.58 -12.80 9.79
N HIS A 93 -1.41 -13.34 9.52
CA HIS A 93 -0.56 -13.99 10.51
C HIS A 93 0.01 -12.96 11.48
N PHE A 94 0.38 -11.77 11.00
CA PHE A 94 0.71 -10.64 11.86
C PHE A 94 -0.49 -10.26 12.75
N TYR A 95 -1.69 -10.13 12.18
CA TYR A 95 -2.94 -9.91 12.93
C TYR A 95 -3.30 -11.05 13.91
N ASN A 96 -2.95 -12.30 13.60
CA ASN A 96 -3.31 -13.46 14.42
C ASN A 96 -2.21 -13.90 15.40
N GLN A 97 -0.97 -13.41 15.22
CA GLN A 97 0.15 -13.57 16.16
C GLN A 97 0.30 -12.40 17.12
N THR A 98 -0.36 -11.27 16.85
CA THR A 98 -0.55 -10.26 17.89
C THR A 98 -1.44 -10.84 18.98
N ASN A 99 -0.86 -11.05 20.15
CA ASN A 99 -1.63 -10.83 21.37
C ASN A 99 -2.23 -9.42 21.22
N PRO A 100 -3.57 -9.22 21.33
CA PRO A 100 -4.21 -7.91 21.21
C PRO A 100 -3.60 -6.83 22.14
N ASP A 101 -2.76 -7.23 23.09
CA ASP A 101 -2.07 -6.42 24.07
C ASP A 101 -0.66 -5.92 23.66
N ASP A 102 -0.09 -6.31 22.51
CA ASP A 102 1.23 -5.79 22.07
C ASP A 102 1.11 -4.43 21.36
N VAL A 103 1.25 -3.38 22.16
CA VAL A 103 1.18 -1.97 21.75
C VAL A 103 2.17 -1.63 20.64
N LYS A 104 3.32 -2.31 20.55
CA LYS A 104 4.36 -1.98 19.55
C LYS A 104 3.89 -2.29 18.12
N SER A 105 3.24 -3.42 17.90
CA SER A 105 2.75 -3.83 16.59
C SER A 105 1.60 -2.96 16.09
N VAL A 106 0.72 -2.52 16.99
CA VAL A 106 -0.35 -1.55 16.66
C VAL A 106 0.25 -0.22 16.19
N LEU A 107 1.32 0.24 16.84
CA LEU A 107 2.01 1.47 16.46
C LEU A 107 2.73 1.34 15.11
N GLU A 108 3.34 0.18 14.81
CA GLU A 108 3.99 -0.07 13.51
C GLU A 108 3.01 -0.10 12.33
N ASN A 109 1.79 -0.62 12.54
CA ASN A 109 0.71 -0.56 11.55
C ASN A 109 0.25 0.89 11.35
N ILE A 110 -0.15 1.58 12.42
CA ILE A 110 -0.58 2.99 12.31
C ILE A 110 0.48 3.84 11.61
N HIS A 111 1.76 3.64 11.91
CA HIS A 111 2.86 4.32 11.25
C HIS A 111 2.92 4.05 9.74
N SER A 112 2.70 2.80 9.31
CA SER A 112 2.75 2.43 7.89
C SER A 112 1.62 3.08 7.11
N GLU A 113 0.42 3.12 7.68
CA GLU A 113 -0.76 3.76 7.11
C GLU A 113 -0.64 5.29 7.10
N LEU A 114 -0.05 5.89 8.14
CA LEU A 114 0.21 7.34 8.19
C LEU A 114 1.28 7.78 7.20
N MET A 115 2.37 7.02 7.06
CA MET A 115 3.42 7.31 6.06
C MET A 115 2.86 7.40 4.65
N PHE A 116 1.87 6.57 4.35
CA PHE A 116 1.20 6.56 3.07
C PHE A 116 0.34 7.82 2.82
N ILE A 117 -0.29 8.35 3.86
CA ILE A 117 -1.02 9.64 3.81
C ILE A 117 -0.02 10.79 3.63
N LEU A 118 1.11 10.77 4.35
CA LEU A 118 2.14 11.82 4.31
C LEU A 118 2.90 11.88 2.97
N ASP A 119 2.94 10.78 2.22
CA ASP A 119 3.52 10.72 0.88
C ASP A 119 2.57 11.23 -0.23
N SER A 120 1.39 11.74 0.13
CA SER A 120 0.45 12.39 -0.79
C SER A 120 0.87 13.83 -1.09
N ASP A 121 1.03 14.17 -2.38
CA ASP A 121 1.26 15.56 -2.83
C ASP A 121 -0.02 16.43 -2.82
N LYS A 122 -1.17 15.84 -2.48
CA LYS A 122 -2.47 16.53 -2.43
C LYS A 122 -2.85 16.90 -1.00
N PRO A 123 -3.31 18.14 -0.75
CA PRO A 123 -3.89 18.50 0.54
C PRO A 123 -5.16 17.68 0.78
N PHE A 124 -5.33 17.19 2.01
CA PHE A 124 -6.57 16.59 2.46
C PHE A 124 -7.43 17.70 3.10
N GLU A 125 -8.65 17.89 2.60
CA GLU A 125 -9.60 18.87 3.13
C GLU A 125 -10.70 18.16 3.93
N GLY A 126 -11.15 18.78 5.03
CA GLY A 126 -12.30 18.27 5.82
C GLY A 126 -11.98 17.06 6.68
N ILE A 127 -10.70 16.82 7.00
CA ILE A 127 -10.23 15.74 7.87
C ILE A 127 -9.68 16.27 9.21
N GLU A 128 -9.81 17.56 9.46
CA GLU A 128 -9.25 18.24 10.63
C GLU A 128 -9.81 17.66 11.94
N GLU A 129 -11.10 17.27 11.96
CA GLU A 129 -11.73 16.69 13.14
C GLU A 129 -11.19 15.28 13.43
N GLU A 130 -10.97 14.46 12.40
CA GLU A 130 -10.41 13.12 12.47
C GLU A 130 -8.95 13.16 12.94
N ILE A 131 -8.15 14.07 12.37
CA ILE A 131 -6.77 14.32 12.83
C ILE A 131 -6.80 14.70 14.31
N GLN A 132 -7.66 15.63 14.71
CA GLN A 132 -7.73 16.08 16.10
C GLN A 132 -8.12 14.94 17.05
N LYS A 133 -9.04 14.05 16.66
CA LYS A 133 -9.41 12.85 17.43
C LYS A 133 -8.22 11.91 17.58
N ILE A 134 -7.44 11.67 16.52
CA ILE A 134 -6.25 10.81 16.55
C ILE A 134 -5.19 11.42 17.48
N GLU A 135 -4.88 12.71 17.32
CA GLU A 135 -3.92 13.43 18.18
C GLU A 135 -4.30 13.35 19.66
N ASN A 136 -5.58 13.55 19.98
CA ASN A 136 -6.09 13.44 21.35
C ASN A 136 -5.89 12.03 21.92
N LYS A 137 -6.19 11.00 21.13
CA LYS A 137 -5.99 9.60 21.53
C LYS A 137 -4.51 9.27 21.74
N LEU A 138 -3.64 9.73 20.85
CA LEU A 138 -2.18 9.53 20.97
C LEU A 138 -1.61 10.23 22.21
N ASN A 139 -2.07 11.45 22.50
CA ASN A 139 -1.70 12.17 23.71
C ASN A 139 -2.15 11.45 24.99
N GLU A 140 -3.36 10.86 24.97
CA GLU A 140 -3.86 10.04 26.09
C GLU A 140 -3.00 8.78 26.29
N ILE A 141 -2.68 8.07 25.20
CA ILE A 141 -1.79 6.90 25.21
C ILE A 141 -0.43 7.27 25.79
N LYS A 142 0.18 8.38 25.33
CA LYS A 142 1.48 8.86 25.81
C LYS A 142 1.46 9.11 27.31
N LYS A 143 0.45 9.82 27.81
CA LYS A 143 0.29 10.11 29.26
C LYS A 143 0.12 8.84 30.10
N ARG A 144 -0.55 7.81 29.57
CA ARG A 144 -0.86 6.58 30.31
C ARG A 144 0.28 5.55 30.27
N LEU A 145 0.94 5.39 29.13
CA LEU A 145 1.83 4.25 28.86
C LEU A 145 3.31 4.60 28.84
N ILE A 146 3.68 5.89 28.72
CA ILE A 146 5.07 6.34 28.68
C ILE A 146 5.28 7.26 29.90
N ARG A 147 5.96 6.74 30.93
CA ARG A 147 6.38 7.51 32.11
C ARG A 147 7.74 8.12 31.89
#